data_AF-A0A239ABD1-F1
#
_entry.id   AF-A0A239ABD1-F1
#
_cell.length_a   1.000
_cell.length_b   1.000
_cell.length_c   1.000
_cell.angle_alpha   90.00
_cell.angle_beta   90.00
_cell.angle_gamma   90.00
#
_symmetry.space_group_name_H-M   'P 1'
#
loop_
_entity.id
_entity.type
_entity.pdbx_description
1 polymer ?
#
loop_
_entity_poly.entity_id
_entity_poly.type
_entity_poly.pdbx_seq_one_letter_code
_entity_poly.pdbx_strand_id
1 'polypeptide(L)' 'MGAGLKRLDLEGLRHDIVLKADELQAEAARLEASKPDDAAMLRRIADRLMVYMHEYLQA' A
#
# COMPACT_ATOMS: atom_id res chain seq x y z
N MET A 1 27.39 -17.15 5.73
CA MET A 1 26.84 -15.79 5.55
C MET A 1 25.62 -15.91 4.62
N GLY A 2 24.39 -15.71 5.11
CA GLY A 2 23.21 -16.01 4.27
C GLY A 2 21.88 -15.36 4.67
N ALA A 3 21.87 -14.38 5.59
CA ALA A 3 20.63 -13.74 6.06
C ALA A 3 20.41 -12.30 5.51
N GLY A 4 21.44 -11.67 4.94
CA GLY A 4 21.38 -10.26 4.54
C GLY A 4 20.55 -9.96 3.29
N LEU A 5 20.45 -10.90 2.34
CA LEU A 5 19.77 -10.69 1.05
C LEU A 5 18.24 -10.66 1.17
N LYS A 6 17.63 -11.40 2.11
CA LYS A 6 16.17 -11.46 2.27
C LYS A 6 15.57 -10.27 3.02
N ARG A 7 16.32 -9.64 3.94
CA ARG A 7 15.83 -8.48 4.71
C ARG A 7 15.76 -7.21 3.87
N LEU A 8 16.75 -7.00 2.99
CA LEU A 8 16.80 -5.86 2.06
C LEU A 8 15.59 -5.85 1.10
N ASP A 9 15.19 -7.03 0.62
CA ASP A 9 14.03 -7.18 -0.27
C ASP A 9 12.70 -6.84 0.44
N LEU A 10 12.57 -7.25 1.70
CA LEU A 10 11.38 -6.94 2.51
C LEU A 10 11.28 -5.44 2.85
N GLU A 11 12.40 -4.76 3.09
CA GLU A 11 12.40 -3.30 3.29
C GLU A 11 11.95 -2.54 2.05
N GLY A 12 12.46 -2.92 0.87
CA GLY A 12 12.02 -2.35 -0.40
C GLY A 12 10.53 -2.58 -0.65
N LEU A 13 10.07 -3.83 -0.47
CA LEU A 13 8.67 -4.17 -0.66
C LEU A 13 7.73 -3.41 0.30
N ARG A 14 8.13 -3.23 1.57
CA ARG A 14 7.35 -2.41 2.52
C ARG A 14 7.25 -0.97 2.05
N HIS A 15 8.36 -0.40 1.57
CA HIS A 15 8.37 0.97 1.07
C HIS A 15 7.46 1.14 -0.15
N ASP A 16 7.55 0.23 -1.11
CA ASP A 16 6.74 0.27 -2.34
C ASP A 16 5.25 0.12 -2.05
N ILE A 17 4.87 -0.73 -1.09
CA ILE A 17 3.47 -0.89 -0.68
C ILE A 17 2.92 0.40 -0.05
N VAL A 18 3.71 1.05 0.83
CA VAL A 18 3.30 2.32 1.45
C VAL A 18 3.13 3.40 0.39
N LEU A 19 4.12 3.56 -0.50
CA LEU A 19 4.03 4.51 -1.62
C LEU A 19 2.78 4.24 -2.46
N LYS A 20 2.49 2.98 -2.76
CA LYS A 20 1.34 2.64 -3.59
C LYS A 20 0.02 2.92 -2.89
N ALA A 21 -0.08 2.66 -1.59
CA ALA A 21 -1.25 2.98 -0.79
C ALA A 21 -1.49 4.50 -0.77
N ASP A 22 -0.45 5.31 -0.61
CA ASP A 22 -0.54 6.78 -0.63
C ASP A 22 -0.99 7.30 -2.01
N GLU A 23 -0.46 6.75 -3.11
CA GLU A 23 -0.90 7.10 -4.47
C GLU A 23 -2.39 6.82 -4.69
N LEU A 24 -2.88 5.68 -4.22
CA LEU A 24 -4.28 5.27 -4.34
C LEU A 24 -5.19 6.19 -3.50
N GLN A 25 -4.77 6.57 -2.31
CA GLN A 25 -5.50 7.52 -1.46
C GLN A 25 -5.56 8.92 -2.12
N ALA A 26 -4.45 9.37 -2.72
CA ALA A 26 -4.41 10.65 -3.42
C ALA A 26 -5.32 10.65 -4.67
N GLU A 27 -5.35 9.55 -5.43
CA GLU A 27 -6.27 9.42 -6.57
C GLU A 27 -7.73 9.35 -6.12
N ALA A 28 -8.03 8.62 -5.04
CA ALA A 28 -9.37 8.58 -4.47
C ALA A 28 -9.85 9.99 -4.08
N ALA A 29 -8.99 10.81 -3.46
CA ALA A 29 -9.32 12.18 -3.10
C ALA A 29 -9.63 13.05 -4.33
N ARG A 30 -8.93 12.85 -5.45
CA ARG A 30 -9.22 13.54 -6.73
C ARG A 30 -10.57 13.12 -7.31
N LEU A 31 -10.89 11.84 -7.22
CA LEU A 31 -12.10 11.28 -7.81
C LEU A 31 -13.37 11.53 -6.97
N GLU A 32 -13.24 11.87 -5.68
CA GLU A 32 -14.37 11.96 -4.75
C GLU A 32 -15.57 12.77 -5.28
N ALA A 33 -15.30 13.89 -5.92
CA ALA A 33 -16.35 14.80 -6.40
C ALA A 33 -17.04 14.32 -7.69
N SER A 34 -16.38 13.49 -8.50
CA SER A 34 -16.86 13.10 -9.83
C SER A 34 -17.24 11.62 -9.94
N LYS A 35 -16.59 10.76 -9.15
CA LYS A 35 -16.73 9.30 -9.16
C LYS A 35 -16.56 8.74 -7.73
N PRO A 36 -17.53 8.95 -6.84
CA PRO A 36 -17.42 8.58 -5.43
C PRO A 36 -17.26 7.06 -5.22
N ASP A 37 -17.89 6.23 -6.05
CA ASP A 37 -17.77 4.77 -5.96
C ASP A 37 -16.36 4.28 -6.31
N ASP A 38 -15.75 4.84 -7.37
CA ASP A 38 -14.37 4.54 -7.76
C ASP A 38 -13.39 5.00 -6.65
N ALA A 39 -13.62 6.20 -6.09
CA ALA A 39 -12.83 6.70 -4.97
C ALA A 39 -12.93 5.80 -3.73
N ALA A 40 -14.14 5.34 -3.39
CA ALA A 40 -14.35 4.40 -2.29
C ALA A 40 -13.65 3.05 -2.53
N MET A 41 -13.65 2.56 -3.76
CA MET A 41 -12.92 1.34 -4.13
C MET A 41 -11.41 1.52 -3.94
N LEU A 42 -10.84 2.62 -4.42
CA LEU A 42 -9.40 2.91 -4.29
C LEU A 42 -8.96 3.01 -2.83
N ARG A 43 -9.75 3.68 -1.98
CA ARG A 43 -9.51 3.72 -0.52
C ARG A 43 -9.47 2.33 0.09
N ARG A 44 -10.46 1.48 -0.21
CA ARG A 44 -10.49 0.09 0.30
C ARG A 44 -9.28 -0.72 -0.13
N ILE A 45 -8.80 -0.53 -1.35
CA ILE A 45 -7.59 -1.22 -1.84
C ILE A 45 -6.36 -0.73 -1.08
N ALA A 46 -6.19 0.59 -0.92
CA ALA A 46 -5.10 1.17 -0.16
C ALA A 46 -5.07 0.67 1.30
N ASP A 47 -6.23 0.66 1.96
CA ASP A 47 -6.35 0.16 3.34
C ASP A 47 -5.96 -1.32 3.43
N ARG A 48 -6.39 -2.13 2.46
CA ARG A 48 -6.08 -3.56 2.43
C ARG A 48 -4.60 -3.86 2.18
N LEU A 49 -3.94 -3.04 1.37
CA LEU A 49 -2.49 -3.12 1.17
C LEU A 49 -1.73 -2.86 2.48
N MET A 50 -2.17 -1.88 3.27
CA MET A 50 -1.57 -1.56 4.56
C MET A 50 -1.77 -2.68 5.59
N VAL A 51 -2.96 -3.29 5.63
CA VAL A 51 -3.22 -4.47 6.49
C VAL A 51 -2.27 -5.61 6.14
N TYR A 52 -2.15 -5.98 4.87
CA TYR A 52 -1.27 -7.07 4.46
C TYR A 52 0.21 -6.76 4.70
N MET A 53 0.64 -5.52 4.52
CA MET A 53 2.01 -5.11 4.87
C MET A 53 2.27 -5.31 6.37
N HIS A 54 1.33 -4.92 7.23
CA HIS A 54 1.48 -5.09 8.66
C HIS A 54 1.48 -6.57 9.08
N GLU A 55 0.53 -7.36 8.57
CA GLU A 55 0.36 -8.77 8.94
C GLU A 55 1.51 -9.67 8.46
N TYR A 56 2.08 -9.40 7.28
CA TYR A 56 3.02 -10.31 6.62
C TYR A 56 4.45 -9.78 6.52
N LEU A 57 4.66 -8.45 6.58
CA LEU A 57 5.97 -7.86 6.32
C LEU A 57 6.57 -7.11 7.51
N GLN A 58 5.84 -6.84 8.59
CA GLN A 58 6.39 -6.24 9.82
C GLN A 58 6.83 -7.25 10.89
N ALA A 59 6.83 -8.55 10.59
CA ALA A 59 7.25 -9.63 11.50
C ALA A 59 8.75 -9.63 11.86
#